data_AF-A0A517QLF3-F1
#
_entry.id   AF-A0A517QLF3-F1
#
_cell.length_a   1.000
_cell.length_b   1.000
_cell.length_c   1.000
_cell.angle_alpha   90.00
_cell.angle_beta   90.00
_cell.angle_gamma   90.00
#
_symmetry.space_group_name_H-M   'P 1'
#
loop_
_entity.id
_entity.type
_entity.pdbx_description
1 polymer ?
#
loop_
_entity_poly.entity_id
_entity_poly.type
_entity_poly.pdbx_seq_one_letter_code
_entity_poly.pdbx_strand_id
1 'polypeptide(L)'
;MPASDRPQVRPPSSRLTIAILIGAIWLSILLWMTLTTANPTTLNRFQVQNSDLIVQGQFNDGLKKFTIEKSWPENIDQDSLRFHNVMELSASPGVKYLVPVVKIENVYYATPTKVRGKPLIYPVTEDATHQLESLLNEAKD
;
A
#
# COMPACT_ATOMS: atom_id res chain seq x y z
N MET A 1 46.28 57.55 4.97
CA MET A 1 45.05 56.88 4.48
C MET A 1 45.39 55.42 4.21
N PRO A 2 44.91 54.45 5.01
CA PRO A 2 45.14 53.04 4.75
C PRO A 2 44.29 52.58 3.56
N ALA A 3 44.89 51.84 2.64
CA ALA A 3 44.19 51.26 1.49
C ALA A 3 43.21 50.19 1.99
N SER A 4 41.93 50.36 1.68
CA SER A 4 40.89 49.38 1.97
C SER A 4 41.10 48.14 1.12
N ASP A 5 41.70 47.12 1.72
CA ASP A 5 41.89 45.81 1.12
C ASP A 5 40.52 45.11 1.03
N ARG A 6 39.87 45.22 -0.14
CA ARG A 6 38.60 44.53 -0.37
C ARG A 6 38.92 43.06 -0.65
N PRO A 7 38.32 42.10 0.09
CA PRO A 7 38.56 40.68 -0.17
C PRO A 7 38.14 40.35 -1.61
N GLN A 8 39.10 39.85 -2.39
CA GLN A 8 38.82 39.37 -3.73
C GLN A 8 37.99 38.09 -3.65
N VAL A 9 36.74 38.17 -4.11
CA VAL A 9 35.87 37.01 -4.29
C VAL A 9 36.46 36.18 -5.43
N ARG A 10 37.08 35.04 -5.09
CA ARG A 10 37.56 34.12 -6.12
C ARG A 10 36.36 33.55 -6.86
N PRO A 11 36.33 33.58 -8.20
CA PRO A 11 35.25 32.99 -8.97
C PRO A 11 35.16 31.50 -8.62
N PRO A 12 33.94 30.95 -8.47
CA PRO A 12 33.78 29.53 -8.19
C PRO A 12 34.51 28.72 -9.24
N SER A 13 35.37 27.79 -8.79
CA SER A 13 36.10 26.92 -9.70
C SER A 13 35.10 26.12 -10.54
N SER A 14 35.29 26.07 -11.87
CA SER A 14 34.40 25.35 -12.80
C SER A 14 34.14 23.90 -12.40
N ARG A 15 35.09 23.27 -11.70
CA ARG A 15 34.99 21.92 -11.13
C ARG A 15 33.88 21.80 -10.08
N LEU A 16 33.71 22.81 -9.22
CA LEU A 16 32.67 22.81 -8.18
C LEU A 16 31.28 22.85 -8.83
N THR A 17 31.08 23.71 -9.83
CA THR A 17 29.81 23.82 -10.54
C THR A 17 29.42 22.52 -11.22
N ILE A 18 30.38 21.84 -11.88
CA ILE A 18 30.15 20.54 -12.50
C ILE A 18 29.76 19.49 -11.46
N ALA A 19 30.47 19.44 -10.32
CA ALA A 19 30.15 18.49 -9.25
C ALA A 19 28.73 18.71 -8.69
N ILE A 20 28.32 19.96 -8.51
CA ILE A 20 26.96 20.32 -8.06
C ILE A 20 25.92 19.85 -9.08
N LEU A 21 26.15 20.06 -10.38
CA LEU A 21 25.22 19.63 -11.43
C LEU A 21 25.08 18.10 -11.47
N ILE A 22 26.18 17.36 -11.39
CA ILE A 22 26.14 15.89 -11.33
C ILE A 22 25.38 15.42 -10.09
N GLY A 23 25.65 16.01 -8.93
CA GLY A 23 24.94 15.70 -7.69
C GLY A 23 23.44 15.99 -7.78
N ALA A 24 23.05 17.12 -8.39
CA ALA A 24 21.64 17.48 -8.58
C ALA A 24 20.93 16.49 -9.51
N ILE A 25 21.55 16.14 -10.65
CA ILE A 25 21.02 15.14 -11.59
C ILE A 25 20.85 13.79 -10.89
N TRP A 26 21.85 13.36 -10.12
CA TRP A 26 21.80 12.11 -9.39
C TRP A 26 20.67 12.06 -8.36
N LEU A 27 20.49 13.14 -7.58
CA LEU A 27 19.38 13.25 -6.62
C LEU A 27 18.03 13.24 -7.32
N SER A 28 17.89 13.91 -8.47
CA SER A 28 16.67 13.85 -9.27
C SER A 28 16.35 12.44 -9.75
N ILE A 29 17.35 11.66 -10.17
CA ILE A 29 17.17 10.25 -10.57
C ILE A 29 16.72 9.40 -9.37
N LEU A 30 17.36 9.54 -8.20
CA LEU A 30 16.96 8.80 -7.00
C LEU A 30 15.54 9.15 -6.54
N LEU A 31 15.18 10.43 -6.59
CA LEU A 31 13.83 10.88 -6.25
C LEU A 31 12.80 10.28 -7.22
N TRP A 32 13.09 10.33 -8.53
CA TRP A 32 12.25 9.71 -9.54
C TRP A 32 12.06 8.22 -9.28
N MET A 33 13.15 7.47 -9.05
CA MET A 33 13.07 6.04 -8.72
C MET A 33 12.27 5.77 -7.46
N THR A 34 12.38 6.63 -6.45
CA THR A 34 11.61 6.48 -5.20
C THR A 34 10.12 6.69 -5.44
N LEU A 35 9.75 7.63 -6.31
CA LEU A 35 8.36 7.90 -6.67
C LEU A 35 7.78 6.81 -7.58
N THR A 36 8.58 6.22 -8.47
CA THR A 36 8.11 5.18 -9.39
C THR A 36 8.17 3.77 -8.81
N THR A 37 9.06 3.50 -7.86
CA THR A 37 9.18 2.21 -7.17
C THR A 37 8.32 2.17 -5.91
N ALA A 38 7.17 2.85 -5.92
CA ALA A 38 6.18 2.68 -4.87
C ALA A 38 5.91 1.18 -4.74
N ASN A 39 6.27 0.59 -3.58
CA ASN A 39 6.30 -0.86 -3.38
C ASN A 39 4.99 -1.48 -3.90
N PRO A 40 5.03 -2.22 -5.02
CA PRO A 40 3.82 -2.79 -5.59
C PRO A 40 3.18 -3.66 -4.53
N THR A 41 1.88 -3.48 -4.33
CA THR A 41 1.14 -4.23 -3.32
C THR A 41 0.87 -5.63 -3.86
N THR A 42 1.84 -6.52 -3.67
CA THR A 42 1.69 -7.91 -4.08
C THR A 42 0.72 -8.63 -3.14
N LEU A 43 -0.41 -9.07 -3.67
CA LEU A 43 -1.38 -9.88 -2.95
C LEU A 43 -0.80 -11.25 -2.57
N ASN A 44 -1.04 -11.66 -1.33
CA ASN A 44 -0.67 -13.01 -0.90
C ASN A 44 -1.64 -14.03 -1.50
N ARG A 45 -1.19 -14.73 -2.54
CA ARG A 45 -1.94 -15.80 -3.22
C ARG A 45 -2.50 -16.84 -2.25
N PHE A 46 -1.71 -17.28 -1.28
CA PHE A 46 -2.17 -18.27 -0.30
C PHE A 46 -3.35 -17.72 0.51
N GLN A 47 -3.29 -16.46 0.92
CA GLN A 47 -4.39 -15.83 1.67
C GLN A 47 -5.67 -15.71 0.83
N VAL A 48 -5.54 -15.33 -0.45
CA VAL A 48 -6.65 -15.25 -1.41
C VAL A 48 -7.29 -16.62 -1.66
N GLN A 49 -6.48 -17.67 -1.80
CA GLN A 49 -6.99 -19.02 -2.04
C GLN A 49 -7.63 -19.67 -0.80
N ASN A 50 -7.26 -19.24 0.41
CA ASN A 50 -7.79 -19.79 1.67
C ASN A 50 -8.88 -18.88 2.28
N SER A 51 -9.30 -17.83 1.59
CA SER A 51 -10.44 -16.99 1.99
C SER A 51 -11.72 -17.50 1.35
N ASP A 52 -12.82 -17.48 2.09
CA ASP A 52 -14.15 -17.82 1.57
C ASP A 52 -14.67 -16.74 0.61
N LEU A 53 -14.30 -15.48 0.87
CA LEU A 53 -14.60 -14.35 0.01
C LEU A 53 -13.58 -13.22 0.21
N ILE A 54 -13.54 -12.29 -0.73
CA ILE A 54 -12.72 -11.08 -0.67
C ILE A 54 -13.65 -9.89 -0.74
N VAL A 55 -13.48 -8.93 0.18
CA VAL A 55 -14.27 -7.69 0.18
C VAL A 55 -13.38 -6.49 -0.09
N GLN A 56 -13.89 -5.57 -0.88
CA GLN A 56 -13.40 -4.22 -1.02
C GLN A 56 -14.27 -3.29 -0.20
N GLY A 57 -13.67 -2.39 0.57
CA GLY A 57 -14.41 -1.45 1.38
C GLY A 57 -13.53 -0.61 2.27
N GLN A 58 -14.12 0.04 3.26
CA GLN A 58 -13.38 0.90 4.18
C GLN A 58 -13.80 0.69 5.63
N PHE A 59 -12.84 0.87 6.53
CA PHE A 59 -13.09 0.86 7.97
C PHE A 59 -13.60 2.23 8.43
N ASN A 60 -14.70 2.20 9.19
CA ASN A 60 -15.34 3.35 9.82
C ASN A 60 -15.37 3.18 11.35
N ASP A 61 -15.73 4.24 12.09
CA ASP A 61 -15.93 4.24 13.55
C ASP A 61 -14.76 3.67 14.37
N GLY A 62 -13.52 4.04 14.02
CA GLY A 62 -12.33 3.54 14.70
C GLY A 62 -12.11 2.04 14.47
N LEU A 63 -12.28 1.59 13.22
CA LEU A 63 -12.15 0.21 12.75
C LEU A 63 -13.25 -0.76 13.21
N LYS A 64 -14.27 -0.32 13.94
CA LYS A 64 -15.32 -1.21 14.48
C LYS A 64 -16.26 -1.77 13.41
N LYS A 65 -16.41 -1.08 12.28
CA LYS A 65 -17.33 -1.46 11.20
C LYS A 65 -16.61 -1.31 9.86
N PHE A 66 -16.71 -2.33 9.03
CA PHE A 66 -16.20 -2.31 7.66
C PHE A 66 -17.37 -2.19 6.70
N THR A 67 -17.46 -1.10 5.95
CA THR A 67 -18.50 -0.91 4.93
C THR A 67 -18.01 -1.50 3.62
N ILE A 68 -18.79 -2.41 3.04
CA ILE A 68 -18.45 -3.11 1.80
C ILE A 68 -18.88 -2.26 0.61
N GLU A 69 -18.01 -2.14 -0.38
CA GLU A 69 -18.29 -1.52 -1.69
C GLU A 69 -18.40 -2.57 -2.80
N LYS A 70 -17.55 -3.60 -2.75
CA LYS A 70 -17.53 -4.69 -3.73
C LYS A 70 -17.10 -5.99 -3.04
N SER A 71 -17.55 -7.13 -3.55
CA SER A 71 -17.19 -8.44 -3.00
C SER A 71 -16.94 -9.47 -4.11
N TRP A 72 -16.12 -10.47 -3.79
CA TRP A 72 -15.82 -11.60 -4.66
C TRP A 72 -15.92 -12.90 -3.86
N PRO A 73 -16.79 -13.84 -4.23
CA PRO A 73 -17.88 -13.69 -5.21
C PRO A 73 -18.90 -12.60 -4.81
N GLU A 74 -19.68 -12.06 -5.75
CA GLU A 74 -20.61 -10.92 -5.55
C GLU A 74 -21.85 -11.22 -4.66
N ASN A 75 -21.80 -12.30 -3.88
CA ASN A 75 -22.99 -12.94 -3.30
C ASN A 75 -23.17 -12.58 -1.82
N ILE A 76 -22.80 -11.36 -1.39
CA ILE A 76 -22.95 -10.94 0.00
C ILE A 76 -24.15 -10.01 0.18
N ASP A 77 -25.14 -10.45 0.94
CA ASP A 77 -26.37 -9.67 1.23
C ASP A 77 -26.17 -8.59 2.31
N GLN A 78 -24.92 -8.25 2.64
CA GLN A 78 -24.58 -7.35 3.74
C GLN A 78 -23.76 -6.17 3.23
N ASP A 79 -24.22 -4.96 3.53
CA ASP A 79 -23.49 -3.72 3.21
C ASP A 79 -22.29 -3.48 4.15
N SER A 80 -22.19 -4.25 5.24
CA SER A 80 -21.10 -4.08 6.21
C SER A 80 -20.80 -5.33 7.01
N LEU A 81 -19.52 -5.48 7.39
CA LEU A 81 -19.01 -6.56 8.23
C LEU A 81 -18.39 -6.03 9.52
N ARG A 82 -18.32 -6.90 10.52
CA ARG A 82 -17.52 -6.72 11.73
C ARG A 82 -16.51 -7.86 11.82
N PHE A 83 -15.23 -7.50 11.83
CA PHE A 83 -14.15 -8.46 11.94
C PHE A 83 -13.83 -8.72 13.42
N HIS A 84 -13.75 -9.99 13.80
CA HIS A 84 -13.42 -10.35 15.18
C HIS A 84 -11.94 -10.11 15.51
N ASN A 85 -11.04 -10.33 14.53
CA ASN A 85 -9.60 -10.10 14.66
C ASN A 85 -9.15 -8.70 14.20
N VAL A 86 -10.02 -7.68 14.37
CA VAL A 86 -9.72 -6.31 13.93
C VAL A 86 -8.46 -5.71 14.57
N MET A 87 -8.17 -6.08 15.83
CA MET A 87 -7.00 -5.60 16.56
C MET A 87 -5.67 -6.07 15.97
N GLU A 88 -5.69 -7.08 15.10
CA GLU A 88 -4.51 -7.58 14.40
C GLU A 88 -4.28 -6.88 13.05
N LEU A 89 -5.26 -6.10 12.58
CA LEU A 89 -5.21 -5.44 11.28
C LEU A 89 -4.42 -4.13 11.36
N SER A 90 -3.54 -3.93 10.39
CA SER A 90 -2.86 -2.65 10.17
C SER A 90 -3.69 -1.79 9.21
N ALA A 91 -4.83 -1.29 9.70
CA ALA A 91 -5.76 -0.46 8.94
C ALA A 91 -5.76 1.00 9.42
N SER A 92 -5.97 1.93 8.49
CA SER A 92 -6.24 3.34 8.80
C SER A 92 -7.69 3.68 8.45
N PRO A 93 -8.42 4.40 9.32
CA PRO A 93 -9.79 4.82 9.02
C PRO A 93 -9.87 5.64 7.72
N GLY A 94 -10.93 5.42 6.94
CA GLY A 94 -11.17 6.16 5.68
C GLY A 94 -10.33 5.72 4.48
N VAL A 95 -9.38 4.78 4.65
CA VAL A 95 -8.66 4.16 3.54
C VAL A 95 -9.44 2.94 3.05
N LYS A 96 -9.48 2.76 1.72
CA LYS A 96 -10.10 1.59 1.09
C LYS A 96 -9.13 0.41 1.09
N TYR A 97 -9.62 -0.77 1.44
CA TYR A 97 -8.86 -2.01 1.51
C TYR A 97 -9.55 -3.15 0.76
N LEU A 98 -8.74 -4.04 0.18
CA LEU A 98 -9.08 -5.41 -0.14
C LEU A 98 -8.76 -6.28 1.08
N VAL A 99 -9.78 -6.98 1.58
CA VAL A 99 -9.70 -7.82 2.77
C VAL A 99 -10.11 -9.23 2.39
N PRO A 100 -9.18 -10.21 2.40
CA PRO A 100 -9.54 -11.62 2.30
C PRO A 100 -10.22 -12.06 3.60
N VAL A 101 -11.39 -12.66 3.50
CA VAL A 101 -12.27 -12.98 4.64
C VAL A 101 -12.52 -14.48 4.71
N VAL A 102 -12.48 -15.02 5.92
CA VAL A 102 -12.94 -16.37 6.25
C VAL A 102 -14.13 -16.25 7.21
N LYS A 103 -15.16 -17.07 7.01
CA LYS A 103 -16.39 -17.12 7.80
C LYS A 103 -16.42 -18.40 8.61
N ILE A 104 -16.31 -18.28 9.93
CA ILE A 104 -16.32 -19.40 10.88
C ILE A 104 -17.53 -19.21 11.78
N GLU A 105 -18.47 -20.17 11.79
CA GLU A 105 -19.67 -20.13 12.65
C GLU A 105 -20.45 -18.79 12.59
N ASN A 106 -20.57 -18.23 11.38
CA ASN A 106 -21.21 -16.93 11.13
C ASN A 106 -20.47 -15.69 11.67
N VAL A 107 -19.22 -15.86 12.06
CA VAL A 107 -18.30 -14.77 12.45
C VAL A 107 -17.27 -14.56 11.33
N TYR A 108 -17.02 -13.30 11.00
CA TYR A 108 -16.08 -12.92 9.95
C TYR A 108 -14.71 -12.59 10.54
N TYR A 109 -13.68 -13.18 9.95
CA TYR A 109 -12.28 -12.94 10.28
C TYR A 109 -11.55 -12.51 9.02
N ALA A 110 -10.62 -11.58 9.16
CA ALA A 110 -9.62 -11.38 8.12
C ALA A 110 -8.71 -12.62 8.08
N THR A 111 -8.50 -13.17 6.89
CA THR A 111 -7.80 -14.44 6.70
C THR A 111 -6.35 -14.32 7.17
N PRO A 112 -5.86 -15.16 8.10
CA PRO A 112 -4.47 -15.11 8.56
C PRO A 112 -3.46 -15.44 7.47
N THR A 113 -2.21 -15.00 7.63
CA THR A 113 -1.11 -15.37 6.71
C THR A 113 -0.14 -16.35 7.36
N LYS A 114 0.44 -17.25 6.55
CA LYS A 114 1.47 -18.20 7.01
C LYS A 114 2.77 -17.55 7.46
N VAL A 115 3.11 -16.39 6.91
CA VAL A 115 4.43 -15.77 7.10
C VAL A 115 4.57 -15.10 8.47
N ARG A 116 3.46 -14.63 9.07
CA ARG A 116 3.50 -13.89 10.35
C ARG A 116 2.36 -14.19 11.31
N GLY A 117 1.45 -15.11 10.97
CA GLY A 117 0.25 -15.40 11.75
C GLY A 117 -0.80 -14.28 11.77
N LYS A 118 -0.41 -13.04 11.42
CA LYS A 118 -1.32 -11.90 11.32
C LYS A 118 -1.98 -11.83 9.95
N PRO A 119 -3.26 -11.41 9.89
CA PRO A 119 -3.94 -11.11 8.64
C PRO A 119 -3.27 -9.93 7.94
N LEU A 120 -3.11 -10.04 6.62
CA LEU A 120 -2.72 -8.93 5.75
C LEU A 120 -3.95 -8.36 5.05
N ILE A 121 -4.03 -7.04 4.98
CA ILE A 121 -5.01 -6.32 4.18
C ILE A 121 -4.26 -5.41 3.21
N TYR A 122 -4.84 -5.17 2.05
CA TYR A 122 -4.15 -4.49 0.97
C TYR A 122 -4.89 -3.20 0.64
N PRO A 123 -4.23 -2.04 0.57
CA PRO A 123 -4.90 -0.84 0.11
C PRO A 123 -5.41 -1.05 -1.32
N VAL A 124 -6.58 -0.51 -1.63
CA VAL A 124 -7.15 -0.61 -2.98
C VAL A 124 -6.32 0.25 -3.92
N THR A 125 -5.62 -0.40 -4.84
CA THR A 125 -4.92 0.20 -5.97
C THR A 125 -5.37 -0.50 -7.25
N GLU A 126 -5.15 0.13 -8.40
CA GLU A 126 -5.45 -0.46 -9.71
C GLU A 126 -4.69 -1.79 -9.89
N ASP A 127 -3.39 -1.78 -9.59
CA ASP A 127 -2.53 -2.97 -9.64
C ASP A 127 -3.03 -4.10 -8.72
N ALA A 128 -3.40 -3.79 -7.47
CA ALA A 128 -3.91 -4.80 -6.55
C ALA A 128 -5.23 -5.41 -7.05
N THR A 129 -6.10 -4.60 -7.66
CA THR A 129 -7.38 -5.06 -8.20
C THR A 129 -7.16 -5.97 -9.42
N HIS A 130 -6.28 -5.58 -10.34
CA HIS A 130 -5.90 -6.43 -11.48
C HIS A 130 -5.23 -7.72 -11.03
N GLN A 131 -4.36 -7.66 -10.02
CA GLN A 131 -3.73 -8.85 -9.47
C GLN A 131 -4.77 -9.78 -8.84
N LEU A 132 -5.75 -9.24 -8.12
CA LEU A 132 -6.85 -10.01 -7.55
C LEU A 132 -7.63 -10.73 -8.66
N GLU A 133 -8.03 -10.02 -9.70
CA GLU A 133 -8.79 -10.59 -10.83
C GLU A 133 -8.00 -11.71 -11.52
N SER A 134 -6.70 -11.51 -11.74
CA SER A 134 -5.82 -12.54 -12.28
C SER A 134 -5.78 -13.79 -11.40
N LEU A 135 -5.60 -13.63 -10.08
CA LEU A 135 -5.59 -14.74 -9.12
C LEU A 135 -6.94 -15.48 -9.06
N LEU A 136 -8.06 -14.75 -9.15
CA LEU A 136 -9.39 -15.33 -9.13
C LEU A 136 -9.71 -16.09 -10.42
N ASN A 137 -9.18 -15.65 -11.56
CA ASN A 137 -9.35 -16.35 -12.83
C ASN A 137 -8.52 -17.63 -12.86
N GLU A 138 -7.26 -17.59 -12.40
CA GLU A 138 -6.41 -18.78 -12.33
C GLU A 138 -6.96 -19.86 -11.38
N ALA A 139 -7.69 -19.47 -10.33
CA ALA A 139 -8.29 -20.41 -9.40
C ALA A 139 -9.56 -21.12 -9.94
N LYS A 140 -10.10 -20.68 -11.09
CA LYS A 140 -11.26 -21.31 -11.74
C LYS A 140 -10.87 -22.43 -12.71
N ASP A 141 -9.61 -22.47 -13.14
CA ASP A 141 -9.04 -23.47 -14.06
C ASP A 141 -8.57 -24.72 -13.29
#